data_AF-A0A645C7U7-F1
#
_entry.id   AF-A0A645C7U7-F1
#
_cell.length_a   1.000
_cell.length_b   1.000
_cell.length_c   1.000
_cell.angle_alpha   90.00
_cell.angle_beta   90.00
_cell.angle_gamma   90.00
#
_symmetry.space_group_name_H-M   'P 1'
#
loop_
_entity.id
_entity.type
_entity.pdbx_description
1 polymer ?
#
loop_
_entity_poly.entity_id
_entity_poly.type
_entity_poly.pdbx_seq_one_letter_code
_entity_poly.pdbx_strand_id
1 'polypeptide(L)'
;MAAKKYKRKTNAEKKMDKEIRQELRKKGLLPPIKPKLNRKKFAKEVREEWDKNGDTIYLRAALGAMVPTEHSGNISSEQVGVLKLMKISMEYKKFEEEKKAQGETKYSIGELYDKAIAPTLNL
;
A
#
# COMPACT_ATOMS: atom_id res chain seq x y z
N MET A 1 5.02 -32.65 5.47
CA MET A 1 3.86 -32.98 6.34
C MET A 1 2.58 -32.93 5.51
N ALA A 2 1.72 -33.94 5.57
CA ALA A 2 0.45 -33.96 4.84
C ALA A 2 -0.52 -32.89 5.41
N ALA A 3 -1.13 -32.08 4.54
CA ALA A 3 -2.05 -31.02 4.95
C ALA A 3 -3.31 -31.62 5.62
N LYS A 4 -3.59 -31.19 6.87
CA LYS A 4 -4.74 -31.67 7.64
C LYS A 4 -6.03 -31.14 7.00
N LYS A 5 -6.87 -32.03 6.45
CA LYS A 5 -8.12 -31.68 5.77
C LYS A 5 -9.21 -31.41 6.82
N TYR A 6 -9.52 -30.14 7.09
CA TYR A 6 -10.57 -29.77 8.05
C TYR A 6 -11.97 -30.06 7.50
N LYS A 7 -12.90 -30.50 8.37
CA LYS A 7 -14.32 -30.70 8.02
C LYS A 7 -14.94 -29.37 7.61
N ARG A 8 -15.60 -29.34 6.45
CA ARG A 8 -16.36 -28.16 5.99
C ARG A 8 -17.57 -27.95 6.90
N LYS A 9 -17.73 -26.72 7.40
CA LYS A 9 -18.90 -26.34 8.20
C LYS A 9 -20.18 -26.35 7.35
N THR A 10 -21.26 -26.83 7.94
CA THR A 10 -22.61 -26.75 7.35
C THR A 10 -23.12 -25.30 7.37
N ASN A 11 -24.18 -25.00 6.61
CA ASN A 11 -24.79 -23.67 6.62
C ASN A 11 -25.41 -23.32 7.99
N ALA A 12 -25.93 -24.32 8.72
CA ALA A 12 -26.47 -24.15 10.06
C ALA A 12 -25.37 -23.76 11.07
N GLU A 13 -24.22 -24.47 11.03
CA GLU A 13 -23.07 -24.17 11.89
C GLU A 13 -22.53 -22.74 11.67
N LYS A 14 -22.46 -22.29 10.40
CA LYS A 14 -22.04 -20.92 10.08
C LYS A 14 -22.99 -19.85 10.63
N LYS A 15 -24.30 -20.15 10.68
CA LYS A 15 -25.32 -19.23 11.22
C LYS A 15 -25.18 -19.11 12.74
N MET A 16 -25.07 -20.24 13.44
CA MET A 16 -24.85 -20.27 14.89
C MET A 16 -23.57 -19.52 15.28
N ASP A 17 -22.45 -19.76 14.57
CA ASP A 17 -21.19 -19.05 14.80
C ASP A 17 -21.35 -17.52 14.67
N LYS A 18 -22.14 -17.07 13.70
CA LYS A 18 -22.39 -15.64 13.48
C LYS A 18 -23.18 -15.03 14.63
N GLU A 19 -24.22 -15.71 15.09
CA GLU A 19 -25.07 -15.29 16.22
C GLU A 19 -24.26 -15.24 17.51
N ILE A 20 -23.49 -16.29 17.83
CA ILE A 20 -22.61 -16.33 19.00
C ILE A 20 -21.60 -15.17 18.95
N ARG A 21 -20.94 -14.95 17.81
CA ARG A 21 -20.01 -13.81 17.65
C ARG A 21 -20.70 -12.46 17.80
N GLN A 22 -21.97 -12.33 17.45
CA GLN A 22 -22.72 -11.09 17.67
C GLN A 22 -23.03 -10.89 19.15
N GLU A 23 -23.47 -11.93 19.85
CA GLU A 23 -23.72 -11.87 21.31
C GLU A 23 -22.45 -11.57 22.09
N LEU A 24 -21.35 -12.24 21.78
CA LEU A 24 -20.06 -12.00 22.44
C LEU A 24 -19.58 -10.55 22.24
N ARG A 25 -19.83 -9.95 21.07
CA ARG A 25 -19.55 -8.52 20.84
C ARG A 25 -20.49 -7.62 21.64
N LYS A 26 -21.80 -7.93 21.71
CA LYS A 26 -22.75 -7.19 22.54
C LYS A 26 -22.37 -7.23 24.03
N LYS A 27 -21.83 -8.35 24.49
CA LYS A 27 -21.30 -8.55 25.86
C LYS A 27 -19.91 -7.96 26.08
N GLY A 28 -19.28 -7.36 25.06
CA GLY A 28 -17.94 -6.76 25.17
C GLY A 28 -16.78 -7.77 25.22
N LEU A 29 -17.04 -9.07 25.06
CA LEU A 29 -16.04 -10.14 25.12
C LEU A 29 -15.23 -10.27 23.82
N LEU A 30 -15.78 -9.80 22.70
CA LEU A 30 -15.08 -9.70 21.42
C LEU A 30 -14.94 -8.24 20.99
N PRO A 31 -13.81 -7.85 20.38
CA PRO A 31 -13.63 -6.51 19.87
C PRO A 31 -14.66 -6.17 18.79
N PRO A 32 -14.99 -4.88 18.61
CA PRO A 32 -15.87 -4.43 17.54
C PRO A 32 -15.28 -4.82 16.18
N ILE A 33 -16.16 -5.08 15.21
CA ILE A 33 -15.72 -5.34 13.85
C ILE A 33 -15.13 -4.03 13.30
N LYS A 34 -13.83 -4.02 13.04
CA LYS A 34 -13.18 -2.88 12.38
C LYS A 34 -13.85 -2.67 11.01
N PRO A 35 -14.39 -1.48 10.72
CA PRO A 35 -14.97 -1.20 9.41
C PRO A 35 -13.89 -1.33 8.34
N LYS A 36 -14.27 -1.86 7.17
CA LYS A 36 -13.36 -1.90 6.03
C LYS A 36 -13.08 -0.47 5.57
N LEU A 37 -11.82 -0.15 5.28
CA LEU A 37 -11.45 1.13 4.71
C LEU A 37 -12.14 1.31 3.34
N ASN A 38 -12.92 2.39 3.20
CA ASN A 38 -13.43 2.77 1.89
C ASN A 38 -12.29 3.40 1.08
N ARG A 39 -11.56 2.55 0.34
CA ARG A 39 -10.34 2.94 -0.39
C ARG A 39 -10.57 4.09 -1.38
N LYS A 40 -11.71 4.11 -2.09
CA LYS A 40 -12.04 5.18 -3.05
C LYS A 40 -12.27 6.52 -2.36
N LYS A 41 -13.03 6.49 -1.27
CA LYS A 41 -13.30 7.68 -0.46
C LYS A 41 -12.01 8.21 0.15
N PHE A 42 -11.24 7.34 0.79
CA PHE A 42 -9.94 7.68 1.39
C PHE A 42 -8.98 8.30 0.36
N ALA A 43 -8.83 7.69 -0.82
CA ALA A 43 -7.97 8.23 -1.87
C ALA A 43 -8.39 9.62 -2.34
N LYS A 44 -9.71 9.86 -2.48
CA LYS A 44 -10.25 11.17 -2.87
C LYS A 44 -10.00 12.23 -1.80
N GLU A 45 -10.34 11.92 -0.54
CA GLU A 45 -10.19 12.86 0.59
C GLU A 45 -8.73 13.25 0.78
N VAL A 46 -7.82 12.27 0.82
CA VAL A 46 -6.38 12.53 0.96
C VAL A 46 -5.85 13.35 -0.22
N ARG A 47 -6.32 13.09 -1.44
CA ARG A 47 -5.88 13.87 -2.61
C ARG A 47 -6.33 15.33 -2.51
N GLU A 48 -7.59 15.57 -2.15
CA GLU A 48 -8.14 16.92 -1.99
C GLU A 48 -7.48 17.69 -0.84
N GLU A 49 -7.12 17.01 0.26
CA GLU A 49 -6.37 17.60 1.37
C GLU A 49 -4.93 17.94 0.96
N TRP A 50 -4.28 17.02 0.24
CA TRP A 50 -2.92 17.20 -0.26
C TRP A 50 -2.83 18.36 -1.26
N ASP A 51 -3.77 18.48 -2.18
CA ASP A 51 -3.77 19.57 -3.17
C ASP A 51 -3.95 20.96 -2.51
N LYS A 52 -4.48 21.02 -1.28
CA LYS A 52 -4.64 22.28 -0.50
C LYS A 52 -3.47 22.57 0.43
N ASN A 53 -2.95 21.55 1.12
CA ASN A 53 -2.03 21.70 2.26
C ASN A 53 -0.77 20.83 2.15
N GLY A 54 -0.57 20.14 1.04
CA GLY A 54 0.53 19.20 0.84
C GLY A 54 1.88 19.90 0.79
N ASP A 55 2.86 19.31 1.47
CA ASP A 55 4.23 19.82 1.51
C ASP A 55 5.23 18.65 1.37
N THR A 56 6.09 18.77 0.36
CA THR A 56 7.06 17.74 0.00
C THR A 56 8.15 17.56 1.06
N ILE A 57 8.44 18.58 1.87
CA ILE A 57 9.40 18.50 2.98
C ILE A 57 8.89 17.51 4.03
N TYR A 58 7.62 17.64 4.43
CA TYR A 58 7.01 16.73 5.40
C TYR A 58 6.72 15.35 4.81
N LEU A 59 6.48 15.22 3.50
CA LEU A 59 6.40 13.92 2.84
C LEU A 59 7.71 13.15 2.99
N ARG A 60 8.86 13.81 2.77
CA ARG A 60 10.18 13.18 2.95
C ARG A 60 10.39 12.67 4.38
N ALA A 61 9.94 13.44 5.37
CA ALA A 61 9.99 13.06 6.78
C ALA A 61 9.05 11.87 7.08
N ALA A 62 7.82 11.91 6.56
CA ALA A 62 6.82 10.87 6.77
C ALA A 62 7.16 9.52 6.12
N LEU A 63 7.97 9.50 5.05
CA LEU A 63 8.44 8.25 4.44
C LEU A 63 9.08 7.30 5.46
N GLY A 64 9.83 7.84 6.43
CA GLY A 64 10.48 7.04 7.48
C GLY A 64 9.52 6.23 8.34
N ALA A 65 8.26 6.65 8.46
CA ALA A 65 7.24 5.92 9.23
C ALA A 65 6.73 4.66 8.52
N MET A 66 6.89 4.58 7.19
CA MET A 66 6.37 3.48 6.37
C MET A 66 7.47 2.62 5.75
N VAL A 67 8.72 3.07 5.74
CA VAL A 67 9.83 2.27 5.22
C VAL A 67 10.16 1.15 6.22
N PRO A 68 10.21 -0.12 5.79
CA PRO A 68 10.57 -1.22 6.68
C PRO A 68 12.03 -1.06 7.16
N THR A 69 12.25 -1.33 8.44
CA THR A 69 13.55 -1.39 9.09
C THR A 69 14.02 -2.83 9.28
N GLU A 70 15.25 -3.05 9.74
CA GLU A 70 15.77 -4.37 10.11
C GLU A 70 14.96 -5.09 11.20
N HIS A 71 14.21 -4.33 12.00
CA HIS A 71 13.30 -4.86 13.03
C HIS A 71 11.88 -5.10 12.51
N SER A 72 11.61 -4.80 11.24
CA SER A 72 10.33 -5.11 10.65
C SER A 72 10.19 -6.62 10.47
N GLY A 73 9.04 -7.16 10.86
CA GLY A 73 8.69 -8.54 10.56
C GLY A 73 8.40 -8.73 9.07
N ASN A 74 7.33 -9.44 8.74
CA ASN A 74 6.92 -9.60 7.35
C ASN A 74 6.60 -8.24 6.71
N ILE A 75 7.20 -7.97 5.57
CA ILE A 75 6.99 -6.73 4.80
C ILE A 75 5.56 -6.75 4.23
N SER A 76 4.77 -5.75 4.58
CA SER A 76 3.40 -5.61 4.12
C SER A 76 3.33 -5.06 2.68
N SER A 77 2.20 -5.30 2.00
CA SER A 77 1.96 -4.72 0.66
C SER A 77 2.01 -3.19 0.62
N GLU A 78 1.65 -2.51 1.71
CA GLU A 78 1.73 -1.05 1.83
C GLU A 78 3.19 -0.58 1.87
N GLN A 79 4.04 -1.28 2.63
CA GLN A 79 5.49 -1.02 2.69
C GLN A 79 6.17 -1.29 1.33
N VAL A 80 5.79 -2.35 0.61
CA VAL A 80 6.27 -2.61 -0.75
C VAL A 80 5.90 -1.46 -1.69
N GLY A 81 4.70 -0.90 -1.56
CA GLY A 81 4.28 0.28 -2.33
C GLY A 81 5.20 1.49 -2.10
N VAL A 82 5.60 1.74 -0.86
CA VAL A 82 6.55 2.82 -0.53
C VAL A 82 7.95 2.54 -1.06
N LEU A 83 8.44 1.30 -0.95
CA LEU A 83 9.74 0.91 -1.52
C LEU A 83 9.76 1.08 -3.05
N LYS A 84 8.67 0.74 -3.74
CA LYS A 84 8.52 1.00 -5.19
C LYS A 84 8.60 2.49 -5.50
N LEU A 85 7.90 3.33 -4.73
CA LEU A 85 8.00 4.79 -4.89
C LEU A 85 9.44 5.29 -4.74
N MET A 86 10.17 4.81 -3.74
CA MET A 86 11.59 5.15 -3.55
C MET A 86 12.44 4.71 -4.72
N LYS A 87 12.26 3.48 -5.20
CA LYS A 87 13.00 2.95 -6.36
C LYS A 87 12.70 3.75 -7.63
N ILE A 88 11.43 4.10 -7.89
CA ILE A 88 11.04 4.98 -9.00
C ILE A 88 11.74 6.33 -8.90
N SER A 89 11.85 6.93 -7.71
CA SER A 89 12.56 8.21 -7.55
C SER A 89 14.04 8.13 -7.95
N MET A 90 14.71 7.00 -7.67
CA MET A 90 16.11 6.79 -8.07
C MET A 90 16.25 6.60 -9.57
N GLU A 91 15.38 5.78 -10.17
CA GLU A 91 15.40 5.54 -11.61
C GLU A 91 15.00 6.79 -12.42
N TYR A 92 14.06 7.58 -11.91
CA TYR A 92 13.72 8.89 -12.47
C TYR A 92 14.96 9.80 -12.51
N LYS A 93 15.68 9.92 -11.38
CA LYS A 93 16.88 10.75 -11.30
C LYS A 93 17.96 10.29 -12.29
N LYS A 94 18.24 8.98 -12.34
CA LYS A 94 19.20 8.42 -13.30
C LYS A 94 18.81 8.72 -14.75
N PHE A 95 17.53 8.55 -15.09
CA PHE A 95 17.03 8.85 -16.42
C PHE A 95 17.26 10.32 -16.80
N GLU A 96 17.02 11.26 -15.90
CA GLU A 96 17.31 12.68 -16.16
C GLU A 96 18.81 12.98 -16.30
N GLU A 97 19.65 12.35 -15.49
CA GLU A 97 21.11 12.49 -15.58
C GLU A 97 21.65 11.95 -16.90
N GLU A 98 21.14 10.80 -17.36
CA GLU A 98 21.49 10.22 -18.67
C GLU A 98 21.05 11.12 -19.83
N LYS A 99 19.82 11.66 -19.78
CA LYS A 99 19.33 12.61 -20.80
C LYS A 99 20.17 13.89 -20.85
N LYS A 100 20.53 14.45 -19.69
CA LYS A 100 21.42 15.60 -19.59
C LYS A 100 22.80 15.30 -20.16
N ALA A 101 23.36 14.13 -19.89
CA ALA A 101 24.65 13.70 -20.44
C ALA A 101 24.61 13.52 -21.97
N GLN A 102 23.47 13.14 -22.52
CA GLN A 102 23.22 13.02 -23.97
C GLN A 102 22.94 14.39 -24.64
N GLY A 103 22.90 15.49 -23.88
CA GLY A 103 22.57 16.82 -24.39
C GLY A 103 21.08 17.03 -24.68
N GLU A 104 20.22 16.09 -24.27
CA GLU A 104 18.78 16.18 -24.46
C GLU A 104 18.14 16.98 -23.33
N THR A 105 17.39 18.02 -23.69
CA THR A 105 16.71 18.92 -22.74
C THR A 105 15.22 18.61 -22.60
N LYS A 106 14.70 17.67 -23.40
CA LYS A 106 13.28 17.30 -23.43
C LYS A 106 13.15 15.80 -23.61
N TYR A 107 12.18 15.22 -22.90
CA TYR A 107 11.77 13.83 -23.04
C TYR A 107 10.24 13.75 -22.92
N SER A 108 9.65 12.70 -23.48
CA SER A 108 8.20 12.49 -23.34
C SER A 108 7.86 11.82 -22.01
N ILE A 109 6.66 12.06 -21.50
CA ILE A 109 6.15 11.38 -20.29
C ILE A 109 6.07 9.86 -20.54
N GLY A 110 5.73 9.43 -21.75
CA GLY A 110 5.69 8.01 -22.13
C GLY A 110 7.06 7.36 -22.03
N GLU A 111 8.10 8.00 -22.55
CA GLU A 111 9.47 7.49 -22.46
C GLU A 111 9.95 7.35 -21.01
N LEU A 112 9.70 8.38 -20.20
CA LEU A 112 10.00 8.32 -18.77
C LEU A 112 9.23 7.18 -18.08
N TYR A 113 7.95 7.02 -18.40
CA TYR A 113 7.12 5.96 -17.84
C TYR A 113 7.68 4.59 -18.19
N ASP A 114 7.94 4.34 -19.47
CA ASP A 114 8.39 3.03 -19.96
C ASP A 114 9.79 2.67 -19.44
N LYS A 115 10.71 3.64 -19.37
CA LYS A 115 12.11 3.38 -18.98
C LYS A 115 12.33 3.43 -17.46
N ALA A 116 11.68 4.34 -16.73
CA ALA A 116 11.99 4.58 -15.31
C ALA A 116 10.89 4.10 -14.35
N ILE A 117 9.62 4.11 -14.76
CA ILE A 117 8.48 3.92 -13.84
C ILE A 117 7.88 2.51 -13.94
N ALA A 118 7.46 2.10 -15.13
CA ALA A 118 6.78 0.82 -15.40
C ALA A 118 7.56 -0.42 -14.93
N PRO A 119 8.90 -0.50 -15.12
CA PRO A 119 9.67 -1.66 -14.68
C PRO A 119 9.55 -1.92 -13.17
N THR A 120 9.48 -0.85 -12.37
CA THR A 120 9.37 -0.95 -10.91
C THR A 120 7.94 -1.20 -10.44
N LEU A 121 6.94 -0.63 -11.12
CA LEU A 121 5.54 -0.85 -10.78
C LEU A 121 5.12 -2.32 -10.95
N ASN A 122 5.70 -3.00 -11.95
CA ASN A 122 5.34 -4.36 -12.33
C ASN A 122 6.08 -5.48 -11.56
N LEU A 123 6.96 -5.13 -10.61
CA LEU A 123 7.61 -6.08 -9.68
C LEU A 123 6.61 -6.74 -8.71
#